data_AF-A0A895Y9M2-F1
#
_entry.id   AF-A0A895Y9M2-F1
#
_cell.length_a   1.000
_cell.length_b   1.000
_cell.length_c   1.000
_cell.angle_alpha   90.00
_cell.angle_beta   90.00
_cell.angle_gamma   90.00
#
_symmetry.space_group_name_H-M   'P 1'
#
loop_
_entity.id
_entity.type
_entity.pdbx_description
1 polymer ?
#
loop_
_entity_poly.entity_id
_entity_poly.type
_entity_poly.pdbx_seq_one_letter_code
_entity_poly.pdbx_strand_id
1 'polypeptide(L)'
;MPEFEIEINEGEDRDDLAELCGMYWTTSEDGSFTYTVEALAKRFGEPSHRISRLVSKSCFARSTSRRCSECNQGFVYKSRSEWNSSTRHVSGRCRTCIQAEEQRLRKERERANAEMRNQVLQLVTVVDDESEIYAEDLDMSAAFVLAALLEDAEEISQGITTPVCDRTDRLTPTPNYDHKLLRDVSSLGLVKIHPSSSLDAFVWEEDRTLGEAYHPARASFYLCGSGSLASRADAYLKNFAQTLSRTSWPDRWVDRFSAFWFDVATAECEAYLVYLLRQHGLNFTPGQKTDEVLRRALKWYSIGQVYYFIWRAAKDSTAYRARERVSAKQAANSAVTRISTDIERAYANGWQVSTFRRDSRLPLSTLSHILFRRALELDDPMSYSPAGLPMRRAGLELAWENIDSRVFEQLIFQLVAETDGYENVEWLMHTNAPDHGRDVSAFRTRRDPLSGHSSQRVAIQCKHWLTRPIRDVDVNSAIVSISHWDSPPFDVLVIATSGRFTADAVSWIERHNSGGGRPSVEMWNDARLELLLNERLHLVRAYELR
;
A
#
# COMPACT_ATOMS: atom_id res chain seq x y z
N MET A 1 14.70 69.30 16.36
CA MET A 1 15.76 68.51 15.69
C MET A 1 15.24 68.11 14.32
N PRO A 2 16.08 68.03 13.27
CA PRO A 2 15.61 67.61 11.94
C PRO A 2 15.07 66.17 11.98
N GLU A 3 13.94 65.95 11.29
CA GLU A 3 13.26 64.63 11.22
C GLU A 3 14.06 63.61 10.38
N PHE A 4 14.92 64.10 9.49
CA PHE A 4 15.70 63.27 8.58
C PHE A 4 17.17 63.69 8.53
N GLU A 5 18.05 62.69 8.53
CA GLU A 5 19.45 62.81 8.09
C GLU A 5 19.52 62.39 6.62
N ILE A 6 20.04 63.26 5.75
CA ILE A 6 20.04 63.06 4.29
C ILE A 6 21.45 62.67 3.87
N GLU A 7 21.58 61.51 3.20
CA GLU A 7 22.82 61.05 2.60
C GLU A 7 22.66 61.04 1.07
N ILE A 8 23.63 61.64 0.37
CA ILE A 8 23.67 61.75 -1.08
C ILE A 8 24.51 60.60 -1.63
N ASN A 9 24.08 60.00 -2.75
CA ASN A 9 24.81 58.89 -3.37
C ASN A 9 26.13 59.40 -4.00
N GLU A 10 27.24 58.72 -3.72
CA GLU A 10 28.57 59.06 -4.25
C GLU A 10 28.59 59.00 -5.79
N GLY A 11 28.89 60.13 -6.44
CA GLY A 11 28.98 60.27 -7.90
C GLY A 11 28.05 61.33 -8.52
N GLU A 12 27.16 61.95 -7.74
CA GLU A 12 26.24 63.01 -8.19
C GLU A 12 26.46 64.35 -7.44
N ASP A 13 27.72 64.71 -7.14
CA ASP A 13 28.08 65.99 -6.51
C ASP A 13 27.85 67.17 -7.47
N ARG A 14 26.59 67.60 -7.55
CA ARG A 14 26.20 68.94 -7.98
C ARG A 14 25.59 69.63 -6.79
N ASP A 15 26.13 70.78 -6.38
CA ASP A 15 25.63 71.56 -5.24
C ASP A 15 24.10 71.81 -5.30
N ASP A 16 23.57 72.05 -6.51
CA ASP A 16 22.13 72.23 -6.75
C ASP A 16 21.28 71.00 -6.38
N LEU A 17 21.83 69.79 -6.55
CA LEU A 17 21.15 68.52 -6.26
C LEU A 17 21.11 68.25 -4.75
N ALA A 18 22.20 68.59 -4.05
CA ALA A 18 22.28 68.53 -2.60
C ALA A 18 21.27 69.49 -1.95
N GLU A 19 21.17 70.73 -2.47
CA GLU A 19 20.19 71.71 -2.02
C GLU A 19 18.75 71.24 -2.27
N LEU A 20 18.47 70.70 -3.47
CA LEU A 20 17.16 70.13 -3.80
C LEU A 20 16.77 68.99 -2.85
N CYS A 21 17.69 68.07 -2.58
CA CYS A 21 17.47 66.94 -1.66
C CYS A 21 17.22 67.42 -0.22
N GLY A 22 18.00 68.39 0.26
CA GLY A 22 17.85 69.05 1.55
C GLY A 22 16.45 69.67 1.73
N MET A 23 16.06 70.53 0.79
CA MET A 23 14.75 71.17 0.81
C MET A 23 13.60 70.17 0.63
N TYR A 24 13.78 69.11 -0.15
CA TYR A 24 12.78 68.07 -0.34
C TYR A 24 12.48 67.29 0.94
N TRP A 25 13.44 67.07 1.84
CA TRP A 25 13.19 66.36 3.09
C TRP A 25 12.97 67.27 4.31
N THR A 26 13.04 68.58 4.15
CA THR A 26 12.83 69.53 5.26
C THR A 26 11.38 69.48 5.76
N THR A 27 11.23 69.35 7.08
CA THR A 27 9.95 69.38 7.79
C THR A 27 9.83 70.60 8.70
N SER A 28 8.59 71.03 8.92
CA SER A 28 8.21 72.07 9.90
C SER A 28 8.01 71.44 11.28
N GLU A 29 7.85 72.27 12.31
CA GLU A 29 7.68 71.82 13.71
C GLU A 29 6.44 70.91 13.92
N ASP A 30 5.43 71.05 13.06
CA ASP A 30 4.22 70.22 13.04
C ASP A 30 4.38 68.89 12.29
N GLY A 31 5.58 68.59 11.77
CA GLY A 31 5.90 67.38 11.01
C GLY A 31 5.47 67.43 9.53
N SER A 32 4.90 68.54 9.06
CA SER A 32 4.57 68.74 7.64
C SER A 32 5.81 69.09 6.81
N PHE A 33 5.83 68.74 5.52
CA PHE A 33 6.95 69.10 4.65
C PHE A 33 6.91 70.60 4.30
N THR A 34 8.00 71.32 4.57
CA THR A 34 8.07 72.79 4.45
C THR A 34 7.88 73.29 3.01
N TYR A 35 8.33 72.51 2.02
CA TYR A 35 8.23 72.88 0.60
C TYR A 35 7.38 71.88 -0.17
N THR A 36 6.46 72.36 -1.00
CA THR A 36 5.70 71.51 -1.93
C THR A 36 6.57 71.09 -3.12
N VAL A 37 6.23 69.96 -3.75
CA VAL A 37 6.96 69.48 -4.94
C VAL A 37 6.88 70.50 -6.09
N GLU A 38 5.77 71.22 -6.20
CA GLU A 38 5.57 72.29 -7.20
C GLU A 38 6.46 73.52 -6.94
N ALA A 39 6.65 73.91 -5.67
CA ALA A 39 7.54 75.00 -5.32
C ALA A 39 9.01 74.67 -5.63
N LEU A 40 9.42 73.42 -5.38
CA LEU A 40 10.76 72.93 -5.72
C LEU A 40 10.96 72.83 -7.23
N ALA A 41 9.96 72.32 -7.96
CA ALA A 41 9.97 72.26 -9.43
C ALA A 41 10.23 73.64 -10.07
N LYS A 42 9.53 74.68 -9.57
CA LYS A 42 9.69 76.06 -10.04
C LYS A 42 11.06 76.65 -9.70
N ARG A 43 11.62 76.33 -8.53
CA ARG A 43 12.90 76.85 -8.04
C ARG A 43 14.10 76.25 -8.77
N PHE A 44 14.05 74.94 -9.06
CA PHE A 44 15.15 74.21 -9.70
C PHE A 44 14.97 74.01 -11.22
N GLY A 45 13.91 74.58 -11.82
CA GLY A 45 13.69 74.56 -13.27
C GLY A 45 13.36 73.19 -13.85
N GLU A 46 12.85 72.25 -13.04
CA GLU A 46 12.54 70.87 -13.42
C GLU A 46 11.02 70.61 -13.35
N PRO A 47 10.44 69.74 -14.21
CA PRO A 47 9.03 69.38 -14.11
C PRO A 47 8.68 68.72 -12.77
N SER A 48 7.53 69.04 -12.17
CA SER A 48 7.09 68.52 -10.85
C SER A 48 7.11 67.00 -10.73
N HIS A 49 6.80 66.28 -11.81
CA HIS A 49 6.82 64.81 -11.83
C HIS A 49 8.25 64.22 -11.80
N ARG A 50 9.28 65.00 -12.15
CA ARG A 50 10.69 64.58 -12.13
C ARG A 50 11.35 64.78 -10.77
N ILE A 51 10.92 65.77 -9.99
CA ILE A 51 11.54 66.09 -8.68
C ILE A 51 11.62 64.87 -7.76
N SER A 52 10.50 64.18 -7.49
CA SER A 52 10.52 62.99 -6.62
C SER A 52 11.36 61.84 -7.18
N ARG A 53 11.44 61.71 -8.51
CA ARG A 53 12.26 60.67 -9.17
C ARG A 53 13.75 61.00 -9.08
N LEU A 54 14.13 62.27 -9.27
CA LEU A 54 15.50 62.75 -9.09
C LEU A 54 15.94 62.50 -7.65
N VAL A 55 15.18 62.99 -6.67
CA VAL A 55 15.49 62.79 -5.24
C VAL A 55 15.63 61.31 -4.88
N SER A 56 14.73 60.43 -5.35
CA SER A 56 14.79 58.98 -5.06
C SER A 56 16.01 58.25 -5.63
N LYS A 57 16.65 58.83 -6.66
CA LYS A 57 17.88 58.31 -7.28
C LYS A 57 19.14 58.91 -6.67
N SER A 58 19.04 60.16 -6.22
CA SER A 58 20.17 60.97 -5.80
C SER A 58 20.44 60.93 -4.30
N CYS A 59 19.43 60.70 -3.47
CA CYS A 59 19.61 60.64 -2.03
C CYS A 59 18.69 59.62 -1.35
N PHE A 60 18.95 59.38 -0.08
CA PHE A 60 18.05 58.70 0.81
C PHE A 60 17.97 59.43 2.16
N ALA A 61 16.77 59.45 2.74
CA ALA A 61 16.51 60.10 4.01
C ALA A 61 16.37 59.08 5.12
N ARG A 62 17.22 59.18 6.14
CA ARG A 62 17.19 58.35 7.34
C ARG A 62 16.39 59.06 8.42
N SER A 63 15.32 58.44 8.91
CA SER A 63 14.50 59.03 9.97
C SER A 63 15.21 59.04 11.32
N THR A 64 15.16 60.17 12.02
CA THR A 64 15.68 60.30 13.39
C THR A 64 14.67 59.83 14.44
N SER A 65 13.37 59.84 14.11
CA SER A 65 12.27 59.45 15.01
C SER A 65 11.87 57.96 14.86
N ARG A 66 11.82 57.42 13.63
CA ARG A 66 11.45 56.02 13.37
C ARG A 66 12.70 55.16 13.24
N ARG A 67 12.98 54.38 14.28
CA ARG A 67 14.20 53.57 14.41
C ARG A 67 13.86 52.10 14.62
N CYS A 68 14.75 51.22 14.16
CA CYS A 68 14.68 49.79 14.43
C CYS A 68 14.80 49.52 15.93
N SER A 69 13.93 48.69 16.50
CA SER A 69 13.93 48.32 17.91
C SER A 69 15.15 47.49 18.35
N GLU A 70 15.92 46.94 17.41
CA GLU A 70 17.05 46.06 17.69
C GLU A 70 18.41 46.75 17.49
N CYS A 71 18.66 47.33 16.30
CA CYS A 71 19.93 48.02 16.01
C CYS A 71 19.88 49.54 16.25
N ASN A 72 18.71 50.09 16.59
CA ASN A 72 18.48 51.52 16.77
C ASN A 72 18.88 52.39 15.55
N GLN A 73 19.01 51.82 14.35
CA GLN A 73 19.22 52.61 13.14
C GLN A 73 17.89 53.16 12.64
N GLY A 74 17.91 54.42 12.17
CA GLY A 74 16.76 55.05 11.52
C GLY A 74 16.35 54.32 10.25
N PHE A 75 15.04 54.19 10.00
CA PHE A 75 14.55 53.65 8.73
C PHE A 75 14.88 54.61 7.59
N VAL A 76 15.23 54.04 6.43
CA VAL A 76 15.64 54.79 5.25
C VAL A 76 14.49 54.86 4.25
N TYR A 77 14.26 56.04 3.69
CA TYR A 77 13.19 56.33 2.75
C TYR A 77 13.74 57.03 1.52
N LYS A 78 13.23 56.68 0.34
CA LYS A 78 13.61 57.28 -0.95
C LYS A 78 12.58 58.28 -1.47
N SER A 79 11.40 58.35 -0.86
CA SER A 79 10.37 59.33 -1.23
C SER A 79 9.41 59.67 -0.09
N ARG A 80 8.79 60.86 -0.15
CA ARG A 80 7.76 61.26 0.82
C ARG A 80 6.54 60.32 0.83
N SER A 81 6.24 59.69 -0.32
CA SER A 81 5.16 58.68 -0.43
C SER A 81 5.47 57.42 0.39
N GLU A 82 6.71 56.95 0.34
CA GLU A 82 7.21 55.81 1.12
C GLU A 82 7.16 56.10 2.63
N TRP A 83 7.58 57.31 3.04
CA TRP A 83 7.46 57.77 4.43
C TRP A 83 6.01 57.80 4.92
N ASN A 84 5.10 58.40 4.15
CA ASN A 84 3.70 58.55 4.53
C ASN A 84 2.97 57.20 4.59
N SER A 85 3.21 56.32 3.62
CA SER A 85 2.60 54.98 3.56
C SER A 85 3.14 54.02 4.63
N SER A 86 4.41 54.18 5.04
CA SER A 86 5.03 53.32 6.06
C SER A 86 4.39 53.42 7.45
N THR A 87 3.63 54.48 7.74
CA THR A 87 2.87 54.63 9.01
C THR A 87 1.90 53.49 9.30
N ARG A 88 1.45 52.75 8.28
CA ARG A 88 0.44 51.69 8.42
C ARG A 88 1.03 50.29 8.68
N HIS A 89 2.33 50.07 8.45
CA HIS A 89 2.96 48.74 8.48
C HIS A 89 4.42 48.74 8.99
N VAL A 90 4.75 49.48 10.07
CA VAL A 90 6.10 49.40 10.64
C VAL A 90 6.22 48.13 11.47
N SER A 91 6.81 47.07 10.92
CA SER A 91 7.44 46.06 11.76
C SER A 91 8.51 46.79 12.59
N GLY A 92 8.48 46.66 13.91
CA GLY A 92 9.42 47.35 14.80
C GLY A 92 10.91 47.07 14.50
N ARG A 93 11.21 46.08 13.64
CA ARG A 93 12.55 45.66 13.24
C ARG A 93 12.81 45.95 11.76
N CYS A 94 14.05 46.32 11.43
CA CYS A 94 14.48 46.54 10.05
C CYS A 94 14.77 45.22 9.33
N ARG A 95 14.71 45.24 7.98
CA ARG A 95 14.95 44.07 7.13
C ARG A 95 16.29 43.40 7.42
N THR A 96 17.34 44.19 7.67
CA THR A 96 18.69 43.66 7.97
C THR A 96 18.72 42.88 9.27
N CYS A 97 18.04 43.36 10.32
CA CYS A 97 17.95 42.65 11.60
C CYS A 97 17.12 41.36 11.48
N ILE A 98 16.01 41.39 10.76
CA ILE A 98 15.19 40.20 10.48
C ILE A 98 16.02 39.15 9.72
N GLN A 99 16.70 39.56 8.64
CA GLN A 99 17.57 38.68 7.85
C GLN A 99 18.75 38.15 8.66
N ALA A 100 19.34 38.97 9.54
CA ALA A 100 20.45 38.55 10.40
C ALA A 100 20.01 37.48 11.43
N GLU A 101 18.82 37.63 12.01
CA GLU A 101 18.26 36.61 12.90
C GLU A 101 17.91 35.32 12.15
N GLU A 102 17.24 35.41 10.98
CA GLU A 102 16.96 34.25 10.13
C GLU A 102 18.25 33.51 9.75
N GLN A 103 19.33 34.25 9.43
CA GLN A 103 20.65 33.65 9.16
C GLN A 103 21.27 33.01 10.41
N ARG A 104 21.12 33.60 11.60
CA ARG A 104 21.60 33.00 12.85
C ARG A 104 20.86 31.70 13.15
N LEU A 105 19.54 31.72 13.12
CA LEU A 105 18.69 30.54 13.33
C LEU A 105 18.98 29.44 12.31
N ARG A 106 19.21 29.81 11.05
CA ARG A 106 19.62 28.86 10.00
C ARG A 106 20.98 28.23 10.31
N LYS A 107 21.99 29.02 10.67
CA LYS A 107 23.32 28.53 11.02
C LYS A 107 23.29 27.63 12.27
N GLU A 108 22.48 27.99 13.27
CA GLU A 108 22.27 27.16 14.46
C GLU A 108 21.64 25.81 14.11
N ARG A 109 20.61 25.80 13.26
CA ARG A 109 19.99 24.57 12.77
C ARG A 109 20.95 23.72 11.93
N GLU A 110 21.74 24.34 11.06
CA GLU A 110 22.76 23.66 10.26
C GLU A 110 23.84 23.01 11.15
N ARG A 111 24.29 23.71 12.20
CA ARG A 111 25.23 23.15 13.19
C ARG A 111 24.63 21.98 13.95
N ALA A 112 23.41 22.12 14.48
CA ALA A 112 22.73 21.05 15.19
C ALA A 112 22.55 19.81 14.29
N ASN A 113 22.11 20.00 13.04
CA ASN A 113 21.98 18.90 12.08
C ASN A 113 23.34 18.25 11.75
N ALA A 114 24.42 19.03 11.67
CA ALA A 114 25.77 18.49 11.43
C ALA A 114 26.27 17.66 12.63
N GLU A 115 26.01 18.09 13.86
CA GLU A 115 26.31 17.32 15.08
C GLU A 115 25.55 15.99 15.12
N MET A 116 24.24 16.02 14.85
CA MET A 116 23.42 14.81 14.72
C MET A 116 23.95 13.88 13.62
N ARG A 117 24.31 14.44 12.45
CA ARG A 117 24.88 13.66 11.35
C ARG A 117 26.20 12.99 11.74
N ASN A 118 27.06 13.67 12.50
CA ASN A 118 28.30 13.08 12.99
C ASN A 118 28.04 11.90 13.94
N GLN A 119 27.02 11.97 14.81
CA GLN A 119 26.63 10.84 15.65
C GLN A 119 26.20 9.62 14.81
N VAL A 120 25.39 9.83 13.77
CA VAL A 120 25.00 8.75 12.85
C VAL A 120 26.22 8.12 12.18
N LEU A 121 27.16 8.92 11.68
CA LEU A 121 28.38 8.41 11.03
C LEU A 121 29.28 7.62 11.99
N GLN A 122 29.23 7.91 13.30
CA GLN A 122 30.01 7.20 14.31
C GLN A 122 29.36 5.89 14.75
N LEU A 123 28.03 5.88 14.91
CA LEU A 123 27.30 4.75 15.50
C LEU A 123 26.74 3.78 14.44
N VAL A 124 26.39 4.29 13.26
CA VAL A 124 25.85 3.50 12.14
C VAL A 124 26.93 3.38 11.09
N THR A 125 27.64 2.26 11.10
CA THR A 125 28.75 2.00 10.17
C THR A 125 28.38 0.91 9.19
N VAL A 126 28.98 0.97 8.00
CA VAL A 126 28.87 -0.11 7.02
C VAL A 126 29.74 -1.25 7.49
N VAL A 127 29.09 -2.35 7.85
CA VAL A 127 29.74 -3.59 8.32
C VAL A 127 29.92 -4.56 7.16
N ASP A 128 31.13 -5.09 7.06
CA ASP A 128 31.45 -6.29 6.27
C ASP A 128 31.31 -7.51 7.17
N ASP A 129 30.58 -8.52 6.71
CA ASP A 129 30.43 -9.79 7.40
C ASP A 129 30.53 -10.95 6.41
N GLU A 130 30.92 -12.14 6.89
CA GLU A 130 31.11 -13.32 6.04
C GLU A 130 29.77 -13.99 5.62
N SER A 131 28.64 -13.28 5.74
CA SER A 131 27.33 -13.85 5.42
C SER A 131 27.11 -13.87 3.91
N GLU A 132 26.81 -15.04 3.36
CA GLU A 132 26.32 -15.16 1.98
C GLU A 132 24.80 -15.35 2.01
N ILE A 133 24.09 -14.49 1.29
CA ILE A 133 22.63 -14.51 1.22
C ILE A 133 22.21 -15.13 -0.10
N TYR A 134 21.65 -16.33 -0.03
CA TYR A 134 21.03 -17.00 -1.18
C TYR A 134 19.51 -16.88 -1.09
N ALA A 135 18.88 -16.41 -2.17
CA ALA A 135 17.43 -16.27 -2.27
C ALA A 135 16.71 -17.58 -1.99
N GLU A 136 17.18 -18.69 -2.56
CA GLU A 136 16.60 -20.01 -2.30
C GLU A 136 16.63 -20.39 -0.82
N ASP A 137 17.54 -19.81 -0.04
CA ASP A 137 17.66 -20.09 1.38
C ASP A 137 16.62 -19.39 2.26
N LEU A 138 16.08 -18.28 1.77
CA LEU A 138 15.15 -17.42 2.49
C LEU A 138 13.71 -17.91 2.42
N ASP A 139 12.85 -17.38 3.30
CA ASP A 139 11.41 -17.43 3.08
C ASP A 139 11.04 -16.62 1.83
N MET A 140 10.03 -17.07 1.10
CA MET A 140 9.63 -16.47 -0.17
C MET A 140 9.35 -14.97 -0.04
N SER A 141 8.72 -14.55 1.05
CA SER A 141 8.41 -13.13 1.29
C SER A 141 9.67 -12.27 1.42
N ALA A 142 10.67 -12.75 2.16
CA ALA A 142 11.96 -12.10 2.34
C ALA A 142 12.73 -12.04 1.02
N ALA A 143 12.76 -13.14 0.27
CA ALA A 143 13.48 -13.17 -1.00
C ALA A 143 12.95 -12.16 -2.02
N PHE A 144 11.63 -12.12 -2.19
CA PHE A 144 10.97 -11.21 -3.11
C PHE A 144 11.07 -9.74 -2.68
N VAL A 145 10.99 -9.43 -1.37
CA VAL A 145 11.11 -8.03 -0.93
C VAL A 145 12.53 -7.51 -1.05
N LEU A 146 13.56 -8.33 -0.80
CA LEU A 146 14.95 -7.93 -1.03
C LEU A 146 15.21 -7.64 -2.51
N ALA A 147 14.66 -8.47 -3.40
CA ALA A 147 14.73 -8.22 -4.84
C ALA A 147 13.99 -6.92 -5.21
N ALA A 148 12.80 -6.68 -4.65
CA ALA A 148 12.02 -5.47 -4.89
C ALA A 148 12.70 -4.19 -4.37
N LEU A 149 13.46 -4.28 -3.28
CA LEU A 149 14.24 -3.17 -2.70
C LEU A 149 15.44 -2.75 -3.56
N LEU A 150 15.92 -3.65 -4.41
CA LEU A 150 17.12 -3.47 -5.24
C LEU A 150 16.78 -3.57 -6.74
N GLU A 151 15.55 -3.26 -7.12
CA GLU A 151 15.11 -3.39 -8.51
C GLU A 151 15.60 -2.20 -9.38
N ASP A 152 15.79 -1.01 -8.79
CA ASP A 152 16.20 0.18 -9.55
C ASP A 152 17.70 0.15 -9.91
N ALA A 153 18.04 0.58 -11.12
CA ALA A 153 19.42 0.55 -11.62
C ALA A 153 20.39 1.37 -10.76
N GLU A 154 19.95 2.49 -10.18
CA GLU A 154 20.78 3.30 -9.29
C GLU A 154 21.04 2.55 -7.98
N GLU A 155 20.01 1.90 -7.42
CA GLU A 155 20.11 1.08 -6.19
C GLU A 155 21.06 -0.10 -6.37
N ILE A 156 21.01 -0.76 -7.52
CA ILE A 156 21.94 -1.83 -7.89
C ILE A 156 23.37 -1.30 -7.97
N SER A 157 23.56 -0.16 -8.66
CA SER A 157 24.89 0.41 -8.89
C SER A 157 25.57 0.87 -7.61
N GLN A 158 24.80 1.36 -6.64
CA GLN A 158 25.31 1.83 -5.34
C GLN A 158 25.32 0.72 -4.29
N GLY A 159 24.45 -0.29 -4.43
CA GLY A 159 24.16 -1.29 -3.40
C GLY A 159 23.45 -0.71 -2.17
N ILE A 160 22.79 0.44 -2.33
CA ILE A 160 22.10 1.18 -1.28
C ILE A 160 20.69 1.47 -1.78
N THR A 161 19.69 1.18 -0.95
CA THR A 161 18.28 1.44 -1.30
C THR A 161 17.93 2.91 -1.13
N THR A 162 17.05 3.39 -2.01
CA THR A 162 16.29 4.62 -1.79
C THR A 162 15.26 4.38 -0.69
N PRO A 163 15.06 5.30 0.26
CA PRO A 163 14.01 5.17 1.26
C PRO A 163 12.65 4.95 0.60
N VAL A 164 11.86 4.01 1.12
CA VAL A 164 10.58 3.61 0.49
C VAL A 164 9.62 4.78 0.34
N CYS A 165 9.64 5.76 1.26
CA CYS A 165 8.81 6.96 1.16
C CYS A 165 9.19 7.91 0.02
N ASP A 166 10.41 7.80 -0.50
CA ASP A 166 10.95 8.68 -1.55
C ASP A 166 10.91 8.03 -2.93
N ARG A 167 10.51 6.75 -3.02
CA ARG A 167 10.41 6.02 -4.29
C ARG A 167 9.25 6.55 -5.13
N THR A 168 9.49 6.63 -6.44
CA THR A 168 8.43 6.91 -7.43
C THR A 168 7.44 5.75 -7.51
N ASP A 169 7.97 4.52 -7.63
CA ASP A 169 7.18 3.30 -7.63
C ASP A 169 7.09 2.71 -6.21
N ARG A 170 5.87 2.36 -5.81
CA ARG A 170 5.62 1.77 -4.49
C ARG A 170 6.32 0.42 -4.36
N LEU A 171 7.03 0.19 -3.26
CA LEU A 171 7.69 -1.08 -2.97
C LEU A 171 6.66 -2.22 -2.89
N THR A 172 5.67 -2.07 -1.99
CA THR A 172 4.54 -2.98 -1.85
C THR A 172 3.21 -2.24 -2.09
N PRO A 173 2.05 -2.93 -2.17
CA PRO A 173 0.78 -2.26 -2.43
C PRO A 173 0.35 -1.25 -1.35
N THR A 174 0.73 -1.46 -0.08
CA THR A 174 0.31 -0.62 1.05
C THR A 174 1.47 -0.26 1.99
N PRO A 175 1.47 0.94 2.61
CA PRO A 175 2.49 1.33 3.58
C PRO A 175 2.60 0.40 4.81
N ASN A 176 1.48 -0.22 5.21
CA ASN A 176 1.48 -1.20 6.30
C ASN A 176 2.26 -2.45 5.91
N TYR A 177 2.15 -2.87 4.64
CA TYR A 177 2.88 -4.03 4.14
C TYR A 177 4.36 -3.72 3.92
N ASP A 178 4.70 -2.49 3.49
CA ASP A 178 6.08 -1.99 3.50
C ASP A 178 6.67 -2.12 4.92
N HIS A 179 5.97 -1.59 5.94
CA HIS A 179 6.45 -1.65 7.32
C HIS A 179 6.65 -3.08 7.83
N LYS A 180 5.70 -3.98 7.54
CA LYS A 180 5.80 -5.41 7.89
C LYS A 180 7.06 -6.02 7.29
N LEU A 181 7.20 -5.97 5.96
CA LEU A 181 8.30 -6.66 5.28
C LEU A 181 9.67 -6.05 5.61
N LEU A 182 9.78 -4.71 5.68
CA LEU A 182 11.03 -4.04 6.06
C LEU A 182 11.50 -4.41 7.46
N ARG A 183 10.58 -4.46 8.43
CA ARG A 183 10.87 -4.89 9.79
C ARG A 183 11.32 -6.34 9.80
N ASP A 184 10.62 -7.21 9.07
CA ASP A 184 10.91 -8.64 9.04
C ASP A 184 12.33 -8.88 8.46
N VAL A 185 12.70 -8.30 7.31
CA VAL A 185 14.06 -8.45 6.75
C VAL A 185 15.16 -7.79 7.58
N SER A 186 14.85 -6.70 8.29
CA SER A 186 15.79 -6.09 9.24
C SER A 186 16.01 -7.00 10.45
N SER A 187 14.94 -7.59 10.99
CA SER A 187 15.00 -8.48 12.16
C SER A 187 15.73 -9.80 11.87
N LEU A 188 15.66 -10.27 10.62
CA LEU A 188 16.42 -11.42 10.13
C LEU A 188 17.89 -11.08 9.86
N GLY A 189 18.30 -9.81 10.00
CA GLY A 189 19.67 -9.38 9.74
C GLY A 189 20.08 -9.45 8.27
N LEU A 190 19.11 -9.42 7.34
CA LEU A 190 19.38 -9.47 5.89
C LEU A 190 19.80 -8.10 5.35
N VAL A 191 19.29 -7.04 5.97
CA VAL A 191 19.62 -5.65 5.67
C VAL A 191 20.06 -4.90 6.91
N LYS A 192 20.93 -3.90 6.72
CA LYS A 192 21.36 -2.95 7.75
C LYS A 192 21.10 -1.52 7.28
N ILE A 193 20.86 -0.60 8.22
CA ILE A 193 20.65 0.81 7.91
C ILE A 193 21.96 1.41 7.41
N HIS A 194 21.89 2.12 6.28
CA HIS A 194 23.04 2.83 5.74
C HIS A 194 23.17 4.22 6.39
N PRO A 195 24.39 4.69 6.75
CA PRO A 195 24.62 6.01 7.35
C PRO A 195 24.21 7.20 6.47
N SER A 196 23.98 6.97 5.17
CA SER A 196 23.47 8.03 4.28
C SER A 196 22.04 8.46 4.64
N SER A 197 21.27 7.61 5.34
CA SER A 197 19.87 7.84 5.72
C SER A 197 19.62 9.24 6.28
N SER A 198 18.46 9.81 5.98
CA SER A 198 18.05 11.11 6.52
C SER A 198 18.06 11.11 8.05
N LEU A 199 18.31 12.27 8.68
CA LEU A 199 18.18 12.41 10.14
C LEU A 199 16.75 12.10 10.62
N ASP A 200 15.75 12.33 9.76
CA ASP A 200 14.34 12.03 10.01
C ASP A 200 14.01 10.53 9.98
N ALA A 201 14.97 9.68 9.61
CA ALA A 201 14.86 8.23 9.70
C ALA A 201 15.16 7.72 11.12
N PHE A 202 15.85 8.49 11.95
CA PHE A 202 16.26 8.08 13.29
C PHE A 202 15.36 8.73 14.36
N VAL A 203 15.15 8.02 15.46
CA VAL A 203 14.50 8.59 16.64
C VAL A 203 15.59 9.21 17.51
N TRP A 204 15.37 10.47 17.90
CA TRP A 204 16.30 11.26 18.69
C TRP A 204 15.70 11.52 20.06
N GLU A 205 16.52 11.39 21.11
CA GLU A 205 16.13 11.74 22.47
C GLU A 205 16.02 13.27 22.64
N GLU A 206 15.44 13.72 23.76
CA GLU A 206 15.24 15.16 24.04
C GLU A 206 16.57 15.95 24.04
N ASP A 207 17.68 15.30 24.43
CA ASP A 207 19.03 15.85 24.44
C ASP A 207 19.75 15.76 23.09
N ARG A 208 19.06 15.30 22.04
CA ARG A 208 19.58 15.09 20.67
C ARG A 208 20.65 13.99 20.57
N THR A 209 20.65 13.05 21.51
CA THR A 209 21.39 11.79 21.34
C THR A 209 20.61 10.83 20.43
N LEU A 210 21.35 9.99 19.71
CA LEU A 210 20.77 9.01 18.80
C LEU A 210 20.11 7.87 19.60
N GLY A 211 18.80 7.67 19.45
CA GLY A 211 18.07 6.56 20.05
C GLY A 211 18.25 5.25 19.30
N GLU A 212 17.79 4.14 19.90
CA GLU A 212 17.86 2.80 19.30
C GLU A 212 16.81 2.56 18.21
N ALA A 213 15.71 3.32 18.24
CA ALA A 213 14.61 3.18 17.30
C ALA A 213 14.82 4.00 16.01
N TYR A 214 14.23 3.53 14.93
CA TYR A 214 14.25 4.20 13.63
C TYR A 214 12.94 3.98 12.87
N HIS A 215 12.74 4.74 11.80
CA HIS A 215 11.59 4.67 10.91
C HIS A 215 11.96 3.92 9.61
N PRO A 216 11.58 2.64 9.44
CA PRO A 216 12.06 1.82 8.32
C PRO A 216 11.75 2.41 6.94
N ALA A 217 10.57 3.04 6.75
CA ALA A 217 10.18 3.62 5.47
C ALA A 217 11.04 4.82 5.03
N ARG A 218 11.76 5.46 5.97
CA ARG A 218 12.62 6.63 5.73
C ARG A 218 14.11 6.29 5.72
N ALA A 219 14.46 5.06 6.06
CA ALA A 219 15.84 4.61 6.09
C ALA A 219 16.28 4.10 4.71
N SER A 220 17.54 4.37 4.37
CA SER A 220 18.24 3.66 3.31
C SER A 220 18.88 2.42 3.90
N PHE A 221 18.84 1.32 3.15
CA PHE A 221 19.37 0.03 3.58
C PHE A 221 20.48 -0.45 2.63
N TYR A 222 21.30 -1.37 3.12
CA TYR A 222 22.23 -2.15 2.31
C TYR A 222 22.18 -3.62 2.75
N LEU A 223 22.52 -4.54 1.84
CA LEU A 223 22.57 -5.98 2.15
C LEU A 223 23.76 -6.34 3.02
N CYS A 224 23.55 -7.24 3.98
CA CYS A 224 24.64 -7.88 4.70
C CYS A 224 25.48 -8.77 3.76
N GLY A 225 26.69 -9.09 4.19
CA GLY A 225 27.67 -9.88 3.45
C GLY A 225 28.99 -9.17 3.22
N SER A 226 29.79 -9.74 2.31
CA SER A 226 31.17 -9.34 2.11
C SER A 226 31.42 -8.55 0.84
N GLY A 227 32.48 -7.73 0.84
CA GLY A 227 32.87 -6.92 -0.31
C GLY A 227 32.06 -5.64 -0.47
N SER A 228 32.10 -5.04 -1.67
CA SER A 228 31.43 -3.76 -1.93
C SER A 228 29.90 -3.89 -1.85
N LEU A 229 29.20 -2.82 -1.46
CA LEU A 229 27.73 -2.85 -1.38
C LEU A 229 27.09 -3.21 -2.73
N ALA A 230 27.60 -2.64 -3.82
CA ALA A 230 27.14 -2.92 -5.17
C ALA A 230 27.32 -4.40 -5.56
N SER A 231 28.46 -5.01 -5.20
CA SER A 231 28.68 -6.44 -5.47
C SER A 231 27.77 -7.35 -4.66
N ARG A 232 27.41 -6.98 -3.43
CA ARG A 232 26.44 -7.73 -2.61
C ARG A 232 25.05 -7.74 -3.28
N ALA A 233 24.59 -6.56 -3.72
CA ALA A 233 23.32 -6.41 -4.44
C ALA A 233 23.30 -7.20 -5.76
N ASP A 234 24.34 -7.04 -6.58
CA ASP A 234 24.47 -7.76 -7.87
C ASP A 234 24.51 -9.28 -7.68
N ALA A 235 25.28 -9.78 -6.70
CA ALA A 235 25.35 -11.20 -6.40
C ALA A 235 23.99 -11.76 -5.96
N TYR A 236 23.29 -11.05 -5.06
CA TYR A 236 21.96 -11.45 -4.61
C TYR A 236 20.95 -11.50 -5.76
N LEU A 237 20.90 -10.46 -6.59
CA LEU A 237 19.95 -10.39 -7.72
C LEU A 237 20.23 -11.45 -8.78
N LYS A 238 21.49 -11.77 -9.05
CA LYS A 238 21.88 -12.88 -9.93
C LYS A 238 21.41 -14.23 -9.39
N ASN A 239 21.54 -14.46 -8.08
CA ASN A 239 21.03 -15.65 -7.45
C ASN A 239 19.49 -15.68 -7.45
N PHE A 240 18.82 -14.57 -7.10
CA PHE A 240 17.36 -14.46 -7.14
C PHE A 240 16.80 -14.74 -8.54
N ALA A 241 17.47 -14.28 -9.60
CA ALA A 241 17.06 -14.53 -10.98
C ALA A 241 16.92 -16.01 -11.33
N GLN A 242 17.68 -16.90 -10.67
CA GLN A 242 17.58 -18.36 -10.85
C GLN A 242 16.29 -18.93 -10.25
N THR A 243 15.76 -18.27 -9.21
CA THR A 243 14.51 -18.62 -8.53
C THR A 243 13.31 -17.80 -8.99
N LEU A 244 13.50 -16.90 -9.97
CA LEU A 244 12.44 -15.99 -10.41
C LEU A 244 11.27 -16.75 -11.02
N SER A 245 11.53 -17.73 -11.89
CA SER A 245 10.47 -18.54 -12.50
C SER A 245 9.87 -19.51 -11.49
N ARG A 246 8.53 -19.60 -11.48
CA ARG A 246 7.79 -20.56 -10.65
C ARG A 246 8.29 -22.00 -10.77
N THR A 247 8.76 -22.41 -11.95
CA THR A 247 9.26 -23.77 -12.19
C THR A 247 10.56 -24.08 -11.45
N SER A 248 11.30 -23.06 -11.01
CA SER A 248 12.58 -23.16 -10.31
C SER A 248 12.49 -22.98 -8.80
N TRP A 249 11.29 -22.75 -8.24
CA TRP A 249 11.14 -22.49 -6.80
C TRP A 249 11.57 -23.68 -5.94
N PRO A 250 12.24 -23.47 -4.80
CA PRO A 250 12.43 -24.53 -3.80
C PRO A 250 11.09 -25.08 -3.30
N ASP A 251 11.02 -26.35 -2.90
CA ASP A 251 9.76 -26.99 -2.45
C ASP A 251 9.11 -26.22 -1.29
N ARG A 252 9.92 -25.69 -0.37
CA ARG A 252 9.46 -24.81 0.72
C ARG A 252 8.74 -23.55 0.23
N TRP A 253 9.11 -23.00 -0.93
CA TRP A 253 8.40 -21.86 -1.50
C TRP A 253 7.08 -22.27 -2.13
N VAL A 254 7.03 -23.45 -2.76
CA VAL A 254 5.79 -23.99 -3.34
C VAL A 254 4.71 -24.12 -2.26
N ASP A 255 5.07 -24.66 -1.09
CA ASP A 255 4.16 -24.80 0.04
C ASP A 255 3.72 -23.44 0.64
N ARG A 256 4.63 -22.46 0.65
CA ARG A 256 4.38 -21.13 1.23
C ARG A 256 3.74 -20.15 0.25
N PHE A 257 3.71 -20.48 -1.04
CA PHE A 257 3.24 -19.60 -2.10
C PHE A 257 1.79 -19.17 -1.91
N SER A 258 0.90 -20.07 -1.48
CA SER A 258 -0.50 -19.73 -1.25
C SER A 258 -0.64 -18.60 -0.22
N ALA A 259 0.04 -18.73 0.93
CA ALA A 259 0.04 -17.72 1.98
C ALA A 259 0.65 -16.39 1.49
N PHE A 260 1.78 -16.44 0.78
CA PHE A 260 2.42 -15.24 0.22
C PHE A 260 1.54 -14.55 -0.82
N TRP A 261 0.89 -15.31 -1.70
CA TRP A 261 -0.07 -14.78 -2.67
C TRP A 261 -1.24 -14.09 -1.96
N PHE A 262 -1.82 -14.70 -0.92
CA PHE A 262 -2.91 -14.07 -0.17
C PHE A 262 -2.48 -12.77 0.50
N ASP A 263 -1.26 -12.69 1.03
CA ASP A 263 -0.71 -11.46 1.60
C ASP A 263 -0.63 -10.36 0.54
N VAL A 264 -0.02 -10.64 -0.63
CA VAL A 264 0.11 -9.68 -1.72
C VAL A 264 -1.26 -9.29 -2.29
N ALA A 265 -2.13 -10.26 -2.56
CA ALA A 265 -3.46 -10.04 -3.13
C ALA A 265 -4.37 -9.22 -2.19
N THR A 266 -4.28 -9.47 -0.88
CA THR A 266 -5.02 -8.69 0.11
C THR A 266 -4.52 -7.26 0.16
N ALA A 267 -3.19 -7.05 0.19
CA ALA A 267 -2.61 -5.72 0.12
C ALA A 267 -3.01 -4.98 -1.17
N GLU A 268 -3.08 -5.66 -2.32
CA GLU A 268 -3.58 -5.07 -3.57
C GLU A 268 -5.06 -4.66 -3.50
N CYS A 269 -5.88 -5.42 -2.79
CA CYS A 269 -7.28 -5.08 -2.54
C CYS A 269 -7.43 -3.91 -1.57
N GLU A 270 -6.64 -3.88 -0.50
CA GLU A 270 -6.60 -2.75 0.44
C GLU A 270 -6.18 -1.45 -0.24
N ALA A 271 -5.11 -1.51 -1.06
CA ALA A 271 -4.63 -0.37 -1.82
C ALA A 271 -5.73 0.21 -2.73
N TYR A 272 -6.46 -0.66 -3.42
CA TYR A 272 -7.56 -0.25 -4.28
C TYR A 272 -8.75 0.34 -3.51
N LEU A 273 -9.11 -0.25 -2.37
CA LEU A 273 -10.15 0.27 -1.47
C LEU A 273 -9.81 1.67 -0.95
N VAL A 274 -8.60 1.86 -0.42
CA VAL A 274 -8.12 3.16 0.07
C VAL A 274 -8.12 4.20 -1.04
N TYR A 275 -7.62 3.83 -2.22
CA TYR A 275 -7.58 4.71 -3.38
C TYR A 275 -8.99 5.17 -3.79
N LEU A 276 -9.94 4.23 -3.94
CA LEU A 276 -11.31 4.58 -4.35
C LEU A 276 -12.05 5.41 -3.31
N LEU A 277 -11.93 5.08 -2.02
CA LEU A 277 -12.56 5.88 -0.96
C LEU A 277 -11.97 7.30 -0.92
N ARG A 278 -10.65 7.45 -1.11
CA ARG A 278 -10.01 8.77 -1.19
C ARG A 278 -10.52 9.58 -2.38
N GLN A 279 -10.74 8.96 -3.55
CA GLN A 279 -11.35 9.64 -4.71
C GLN A 279 -12.74 10.21 -4.41
N HIS A 280 -13.47 9.61 -3.46
CA HIS A 280 -14.76 10.08 -2.98
C HIS A 280 -14.68 11.00 -1.73
N GLY A 281 -13.49 11.46 -1.35
CA GLY A 281 -13.29 12.31 -0.17
C GLY A 281 -13.54 11.60 1.16
N LEU A 282 -13.36 10.27 1.19
CA LEU A 282 -13.45 9.42 2.37
C LEU A 282 -12.06 8.89 2.71
N ASN A 283 -11.44 9.46 3.75
CA ASN A 283 -10.20 8.93 4.27
C ASN A 283 -10.47 7.62 5.02
N PHE A 284 -9.71 6.59 4.68
CA PHE A 284 -9.86 5.25 5.23
C PHE A 284 -8.50 4.64 5.52
N THR A 285 -8.42 3.94 6.66
CA THR A 285 -7.24 3.17 7.07
C THR A 285 -7.71 1.74 7.30
N PRO A 286 -7.29 0.78 6.47
CA PRO A 286 -7.60 -0.63 6.67
C PRO A 286 -7.09 -1.11 8.04
N GLY A 287 -7.88 -1.96 8.69
CA GLY A 287 -7.50 -2.66 9.91
C GLY A 287 -7.78 -4.14 9.78
N GLN A 288 -7.57 -4.91 10.86
CA GLN A 288 -7.69 -6.38 10.86
C GLN A 288 -9.00 -6.89 10.24
N LYS A 289 -10.14 -6.28 10.59
CA LYS A 289 -11.44 -6.66 10.00
C LYS A 289 -11.50 -6.50 8.48
N THR A 290 -10.78 -5.51 7.94
CA THR A 290 -10.73 -5.28 6.48
C THR A 290 -9.90 -6.38 5.82
N ASP A 291 -8.73 -6.68 6.37
CA ASP A 291 -7.87 -7.78 5.93
C ASP A 291 -8.62 -9.12 5.94
N GLU A 292 -9.30 -9.47 7.03
CA GLU A 292 -10.09 -10.71 7.16
C GLU A 292 -11.20 -10.80 6.10
N VAL A 293 -11.95 -9.71 5.86
CA VAL A 293 -13.01 -9.68 4.86
C VAL A 293 -12.45 -9.87 3.46
N LEU A 294 -11.35 -9.20 3.12
CA LEU A 294 -10.72 -9.29 1.80
C LEU A 294 -10.06 -10.66 1.59
N ARG A 295 -9.34 -11.19 2.57
CA ARG A 295 -8.78 -12.56 2.51
C ARG A 295 -9.86 -13.60 2.29
N ARG A 296 -10.99 -13.48 3.01
CA ARG A 296 -12.14 -14.36 2.82
C ARG A 296 -12.71 -14.26 1.41
N ALA A 297 -12.81 -13.05 0.85
CA ALA A 297 -13.24 -12.84 -0.53
C ALA A 297 -12.33 -13.55 -1.53
N LEU A 298 -11.02 -13.42 -1.34
CA LEU A 298 -9.99 -13.96 -2.23
C LEU A 298 -9.95 -15.50 -2.23
N LYS A 299 -10.59 -16.16 -1.25
CA LYS A 299 -10.79 -17.62 -1.30
C LYS A 299 -11.73 -18.06 -2.43
N TRP A 300 -12.60 -17.18 -2.90
CA TRP A 300 -13.64 -17.50 -3.90
C TRP A 300 -13.52 -16.68 -5.18
N TYR A 301 -12.88 -15.52 -5.10
CA TYR A 301 -12.86 -14.53 -6.17
C TYR A 301 -11.43 -14.12 -6.51
N SER A 302 -11.18 -13.75 -7.78
CA SER A 302 -9.92 -13.12 -8.19
C SER A 302 -9.79 -11.71 -7.63
N ILE A 303 -8.57 -11.13 -7.66
CA ILE A 303 -8.33 -9.74 -7.22
C ILE A 303 -9.27 -8.77 -7.96
N GLY A 304 -9.43 -8.93 -9.27
CA GLY A 304 -10.30 -8.12 -10.12
C GLY A 304 -11.79 -8.31 -9.83
N GLN A 305 -12.22 -9.50 -9.39
CA GLN A 305 -13.59 -9.69 -8.91
C GLN A 305 -13.79 -9.07 -7.52
N VAL A 306 -12.78 -9.11 -6.64
CA VAL A 306 -12.81 -8.38 -5.37
C VAL A 306 -12.86 -6.86 -5.61
N TYR A 307 -12.19 -6.36 -6.65
CA TYR A 307 -12.27 -4.96 -7.06
C TYR A 307 -13.68 -4.55 -7.46
N TYR A 308 -14.45 -5.42 -8.11
CA TYR A 308 -15.87 -5.15 -8.39
C TYR A 308 -16.65 -4.88 -7.10
N PHE A 309 -16.48 -5.73 -6.07
CA PHE A 309 -17.15 -5.54 -4.78
C PHE A 309 -16.71 -4.27 -4.07
N ILE A 310 -15.40 -3.98 -4.08
CA ILE A 310 -14.83 -2.75 -3.52
C ILE A 310 -15.42 -1.52 -4.20
N TRP A 311 -15.44 -1.50 -5.53
CA TRP A 311 -15.98 -0.38 -6.31
C TRP A 311 -17.45 -0.12 -5.99
N ARG A 312 -18.26 -1.19 -5.96
CA ARG A 312 -19.68 -1.11 -5.61
C ARG A 312 -19.88 -0.54 -4.21
N ALA A 313 -19.14 -1.05 -3.24
CA ALA A 313 -19.24 -0.60 -1.85
C ALA A 313 -18.75 0.85 -1.64
N ALA A 314 -17.70 1.28 -2.33
CA ALA A 314 -17.20 2.65 -2.26
C ALA A 314 -18.21 3.67 -2.82
N LYS A 315 -18.83 3.36 -3.96
CA LYS A 315 -19.90 4.16 -4.56
C LYS A 315 -21.10 4.29 -3.60
N ASP A 316 -21.53 3.17 -3.03
CA ASP A 316 -22.64 3.14 -2.09
C ASP A 316 -22.36 3.88 -0.78
N SER A 317 -21.14 3.79 -0.27
CA SER A 317 -20.71 4.50 0.95
C SER A 317 -20.76 6.03 0.77
N THR A 318 -20.42 6.49 -0.43
CA THR A 318 -20.53 7.91 -0.80
C THR A 318 -21.98 8.36 -0.85
N ALA A 319 -22.87 7.55 -1.45
CA ALA A 319 -24.30 7.82 -1.47
C ALA A 319 -24.92 7.81 -0.05
N TYR A 320 -24.47 6.88 0.81
CA TYR A 320 -24.89 6.80 2.21
C TYR A 320 -24.53 8.07 2.99
N ARG A 321 -23.31 8.60 2.81
CA ARG A 321 -22.90 9.89 3.41
C ARG A 321 -23.83 11.04 2.99
N ALA A 322 -24.17 11.11 1.69
CA ALA A 322 -24.99 12.18 1.17
C ALA A 322 -26.45 12.12 1.66
N ARG A 323 -27.03 10.91 1.74
CA ARG A 323 -28.43 10.71 2.15
C ARG A 323 -28.63 10.84 3.66
N GLU A 324 -27.79 10.17 4.43
CA GLU A 324 -27.96 10.03 5.88
C GLU A 324 -27.17 11.08 6.69
N ARG A 325 -26.41 11.95 6.00
CA ARG A 325 -25.59 13.02 6.60
C ARG A 325 -24.61 12.53 7.68
N VAL A 326 -24.16 11.29 7.57
CA VAL A 326 -23.21 10.69 8.52
C VAL A 326 -21.80 11.26 8.35
N SER A 327 -20.94 11.04 9.35
CA SER A 327 -19.53 11.43 9.28
C SER A 327 -18.78 10.70 8.15
N ALA A 328 -17.73 11.32 7.61
CA ALA A 328 -16.88 10.71 6.59
C ALA A 328 -16.26 9.39 7.06
N LYS A 329 -15.86 9.31 8.34
CA LYS A 329 -15.31 8.09 8.96
C LYS A 329 -16.34 6.97 9.01
N GLN A 330 -17.58 7.27 9.40
CA GLN A 330 -18.66 6.28 9.44
C GLN A 330 -19.02 5.78 8.02
N ALA A 331 -19.08 6.68 7.04
CA ALA A 331 -19.31 6.31 5.66
C ALA A 331 -18.20 5.39 5.12
N ALA A 332 -16.92 5.71 5.37
CA ALA A 332 -15.79 4.88 4.97
C ALA A 332 -15.87 3.46 5.58
N ASN A 333 -16.16 3.36 6.89
CA ASN A 333 -16.29 2.08 7.58
C ASN A 333 -17.47 1.23 7.07
N SER A 334 -18.53 1.87 6.54
CA SER A 334 -19.66 1.16 5.96
C SER A 334 -19.29 0.38 4.69
N ALA A 335 -18.23 0.80 3.98
CA ALA A 335 -17.74 0.10 2.78
C ALA A 335 -17.35 -1.34 3.10
N VAL A 336 -16.59 -1.57 4.17
CA VAL A 336 -16.14 -2.92 4.58
C VAL A 336 -17.32 -3.83 4.90
N THR A 337 -18.33 -3.30 5.60
CA THR A 337 -19.55 -4.06 5.94
C THR A 337 -20.33 -4.44 4.68
N ARG A 338 -20.44 -3.52 3.72
CA ARG A 338 -21.08 -3.77 2.42
C ARG A 338 -20.32 -4.79 1.59
N ILE A 339 -18.99 -4.68 1.50
CA ILE A 339 -18.13 -5.66 0.82
C ILE A 339 -18.42 -7.06 1.37
N SER A 340 -18.36 -7.23 2.70
CA SER A 340 -18.65 -8.49 3.36
C SER A 340 -20.03 -9.05 3.01
N THR A 341 -21.07 -8.20 3.09
CA THR A 341 -22.46 -8.61 2.81
C THR A 341 -22.67 -8.98 1.35
N ASP A 342 -22.08 -8.21 0.43
CA ASP A 342 -22.21 -8.44 -1.01
C ASP A 342 -21.45 -9.71 -1.44
N ILE A 343 -20.29 -9.99 -0.86
CA ILE A 343 -19.55 -11.24 -1.08
C ILE A 343 -20.37 -12.43 -0.61
N GLU A 344 -20.91 -12.39 0.61
CA GLU A 344 -21.72 -13.49 1.17
C GLU A 344 -22.95 -13.75 0.31
N ARG A 345 -23.62 -12.68 -0.16
CA ARG A 345 -24.76 -12.78 -1.06
C ARG A 345 -24.37 -13.31 -2.44
N ALA A 346 -23.25 -12.84 -3.00
CA ALA A 346 -22.76 -13.27 -4.30
C ALA A 346 -22.38 -14.76 -4.27
N TYR A 347 -21.75 -15.20 -3.19
CA TYR A 347 -21.40 -16.60 -2.98
C TYR A 347 -22.65 -17.46 -2.79
N ALA A 348 -23.57 -17.06 -1.91
CA ALA A 348 -24.79 -17.82 -1.63
C ALA A 348 -25.71 -17.98 -2.85
N ASN A 349 -25.72 -17.00 -3.74
CA ASN A 349 -26.59 -16.97 -4.92
C ASN A 349 -25.86 -17.30 -6.23
N GLY A 350 -24.58 -17.70 -6.19
CA GLY A 350 -23.82 -18.07 -7.39
C GLY A 350 -23.69 -16.95 -8.42
N TRP A 351 -23.44 -15.71 -8.00
CA TRP A 351 -23.33 -14.58 -8.92
C TRP A 351 -22.14 -14.74 -9.88
N GLN A 352 -22.39 -14.44 -11.17
CA GLN A 352 -21.33 -14.25 -12.16
C GLN A 352 -20.72 -12.85 -12.00
N VAL A 353 -19.59 -12.78 -11.28
CA VAL A 353 -18.93 -11.51 -10.95
C VAL A 353 -17.95 -11.13 -12.05
N SER A 354 -18.12 -9.93 -12.62
CA SER A 354 -17.20 -9.40 -13.62
C SER A 354 -15.81 -9.13 -13.03
N THR A 355 -14.78 -9.52 -13.77
CA THR A 355 -13.38 -9.24 -13.42
C THR A 355 -13.01 -7.81 -13.82
N PHE A 356 -12.70 -6.97 -12.85
CA PHE A 356 -12.20 -5.63 -13.11
C PHE A 356 -10.71 -5.65 -13.45
N ARG A 357 -10.34 -4.84 -14.44
CA ARG A 357 -8.94 -4.57 -14.76
C ARG A 357 -8.35 -3.59 -13.76
N ARG A 358 -7.02 -3.55 -13.74
CA ARG A 358 -6.26 -2.60 -12.92
C ARG A 358 -6.54 -1.15 -13.35
N ASP A 359 -6.72 -0.26 -12.37
CA ASP A 359 -6.75 1.19 -12.62
C ASP A 359 -5.34 1.69 -12.93
N SER A 360 -5.14 2.34 -14.08
CA SER A 360 -3.83 2.84 -14.51
C SER A 360 -3.23 3.89 -13.57
N ARG A 361 -4.06 4.55 -12.76
CA ARG A 361 -3.64 5.54 -11.74
C ARG A 361 -3.14 4.88 -10.46
N LEU A 362 -3.33 3.58 -10.32
CA LEU A 362 -2.84 2.78 -9.22
C LEU A 362 -2.01 1.63 -9.81
N PRO A 363 -0.80 1.85 -10.35
CA PRO A 363 0.01 0.76 -10.94
C PRO A 363 0.37 -0.31 -9.89
N LEU A 364 0.83 -1.47 -10.36
CA LEU A 364 1.35 -2.52 -9.48
C LEU A 364 2.52 -1.97 -8.66
N SER A 365 2.66 -2.45 -7.43
CA SER A 365 3.90 -2.23 -6.68
C SER A 365 5.06 -3.02 -7.30
N THR A 366 6.30 -2.66 -6.97
CA THR A 366 7.50 -3.37 -7.43
C THR A 366 7.42 -4.85 -7.04
N LEU A 367 7.07 -5.16 -5.79
CA LEU A 367 6.89 -6.54 -5.31
C LEU A 367 5.83 -7.29 -6.12
N SER A 368 4.66 -6.69 -6.32
CA SER A 368 3.57 -7.32 -7.07
C SER A 368 3.90 -7.50 -8.55
N HIS A 369 4.68 -6.58 -9.12
CA HIS A 369 5.18 -6.70 -10.49
C HIS A 369 6.13 -7.90 -10.62
N ILE A 370 7.10 -8.02 -9.72
CA ILE A 370 8.02 -9.17 -9.68
C ILE A 370 7.24 -10.48 -9.53
N LEU A 371 6.29 -10.55 -8.59
CA LEU A 371 5.48 -11.75 -8.38
C LEU A 371 4.60 -12.09 -9.59
N PHE A 372 3.71 -11.19 -9.99
CA PHE A 372 2.67 -11.54 -10.96
C PHE A 372 3.14 -11.54 -12.40
N ARG A 373 3.99 -10.56 -12.79
CA ARG A 373 4.44 -10.41 -14.18
C ARG A 373 5.68 -11.21 -14.49
N ARG A 374 6.65 -11.23 -13.57
CA ARG A 374 7.95 -11.87 -13.83
C ARG A 374 7.97 -13.32 -13.36
N ALA A 375 7.49 -13.61 -12.14
CA ALA A 375 7.59 -14.95 -11.58
C ALA A 375 6.46 -15.90 -12.03
N LEU A 376 5.24 -15.36 -12.13
CA LEU A 376 4.05 -16.12 -12.56
C LEU A 376 3.68 -15.91 -14.03
N GLU A 377 4.31 -14.97 -14.73
CA GLU A 377 4.09 -14.68 -16.16
C GLU A 377 2.61 -14.42 -16.52
N LEU A 378 1.86 -13.76 -15.63
CA LEU A 378 0.44 -13.49 -15.85
C LEU A 378 0.21 -12.29 -16.78
N ASP A 379 -0.63 -12.48 -17.79
CA ASP A 379 -1.08 -11.41 -18.71
C ASP A 379 -2.00 -10.38 -18.02
N ASP A 380 -2.88 -10.85 -17.14
CA ASP A 380 -3.70 -10.00 -16.28
C ASP A 380 -3.64 -10.48 -14.83
N PRO A 381 -2.75 -9.90 -14.01
CA PRO A 381 -2.62 -10.18 -12.58
C PRO A 381 -3.94 -10.06 -11.81
N MET A 382 -4.89 -9.24 -12.28
CA MET A 382 -6.17 -9.04 -11.61
C MET A 382 -7.17 -10.16 -11.91
N SER A 383 -7.03 -10.85 -13.04
CA SER A 383 -7.91 -11.96 -13.40
C SER A 383 -7.66 -13.24 -12.61
N TYR A 384 -6.57 -13.26 -11.87
CA TYR A 384 -6.06 -14.46 -11.24
C TYR A 384 -6.67 -14.71 -9.86
N SER A 385 -7.03 -15.97 -9.61
CA SER A 385 -7.47 -16.50 -8.32
C SER A 385 -6.66 -17.77 -8.02
N PRO A 386 -6.40 -18.14 -6.75
CA PRO A 386 -5.76 -19.39 -6.41
C PRO A 386 -6.57 -20.61 -6.85
N ALA A 387 -7.88 -20.47 -7.06
CA ALA A 387 -8.71 -21.51 -7.67
C ALA A 387 -8.41 -21.74 -9.16
N GLY A 388 -7.79 -20.76 -9.82
CA GLY A 388 -7.33 -20.81 -11.21
C GLY A 388 -5.84 -21.16 -11.37
N LEU A 389 -5.13 -21.43 -10.28
CA LEU A 389 -3.81 -22.03 -10.34
C LEU A 389 -3.90 -23.47 -10.85
N PRO A 390 -3.11 -23.87 -11.85
CA PRO A 390 -2.45 -25.14 -11.73
C PRO A 390 -1.52 -25.04 -10.53
N MET A 391 -1.86 -25.70 -9.42
CA MET A 391 -0.89 -25.97 -8.35
C MET A 391 0.37 -26.67 -8.88
N ARG A 392 0.21 -27.34 -10.01
CA ARG A 392 1.16 -28.18 -10.73
C ARG A 392 2.52 -27.54 -10.95
N ARG A 393 3.46 -27.90 -10.07
CA ARG A 393 4.81 -28.26 -10.51
C ARG A 393 4.76 -29.76 -10.82
N ALA A 394 5.26 -30.19 -11.98
CA ALA A 394 5.42 -31.61 -12.24
C ALA A 394 6.32 -32.21 -11.14
N GLY A 395 5.78 -33.13 -10.32
CA GLY A 395 6.50 -33.78 -9.21
C GLY A 395 6.09 -33.37 -7.78
N LEU A 396 5.21 -32.37 -7.58
CA LEU A 396 4.67 -32.00 -6.25
C LEU A 396 3.13 -32.11 -6.16
N GLU A 397 2.51 -32.66 -7.20
CA GLU A 397 1.09 -33.02 -7.19
C GLU A 397 0.84 -33.99 -6.03
N LEU A 398 -0.35 -33.92 -5.41
CA LEU A 398 -0.74 -35.00 -4.50
C LEU A 398 -0.69 -36.30 -5.30
N ALA A 399 0.09 -37.26 -4.81
CA ALA A 399 0.26 -38.57 -5.42
C ALA A 399 -1.03 -39.37 -5.22
N TRP A 400 -2.07 -38.98 -5.96
CA TRP A 400 -3.37 -39.61 -5.90
C TRP A 400 -3.29 -41.10 -6.25
N GLU A 401 -2.29 -41.51 -7.02
CA GLU A 401 -1.93 -42.91 -7.27
C GLU A 401 -1.56 -43.72 -6.03
N ASN A 402 -1.17 -43.07 -4.92
CA ASN A 402 -0.82 -43.75 -3.67
C ASN A 402 -2.05 -44.22 -2.88
N ILE A 403 -3.24 -43.71 -3.23
CA ILE A 403 -4.48 -44.06 -2.55
C ILE A 403 -5.49 -44.69 -3.50
N ASP A 404 -6.29 -45.61 -3.00
CA ASP A 404 -7.40 -46.18 -3.77
C ASP A 404 -8.70 -45.36 -3.59
N SER A 405 -9.77 -45.78 -4.27
CA SER A 405 -11.06 -45.08 -4.19
C SER A 405 -11.64 -45.04 -2.77
N ARG A 406 -11.43 -46.10 -1.97
CA ARG A 406 -11.94 -46.18 -0.60
C ARG A 406 -11.14 -45.28 0.33
N VAL A 407 -9.81 -45.26 0.17
CA VAL A 407 -8.92 -44.37 0.93
C VAL A 407 -9.20 -42.91 0.56
N PHE A 408 -9.50 -42.61 -0.70
CA PHE A 408 -9.94 -41.29 -1.13
C PHE A 408 -11.25 -40.85 -0.45
N GLU A 409 -12.26 -41.72 -0.36
CA GLU A 409 -13.48 -41.44 0.41
C GLU A 409 -13.18 -41.16 1.89
N GLN A 410 -12.28 -41.95 2.49
CA GLN A 410 -11.87 -41.76 3.89
C GLN A 410 -11.16 -40.42 4.10
N LEU A 411 -10.28 -40.01 3.16
CA LEU A 411 -9.63 -38.71 3.17
C LEU A 411 -10.65 -37.57 3.10
N ILE A 412 -11.64 -37.67 2.21
CA ILE A 412 -12.71 -36.68 2.10
C ILE A 412 -13.56 -36.65 3.38
N PHE A 413 -13.87 -37.81 3.96
CA PHE A 413 -14.56 -37.89 5.24
C PHE A 413 -13.77 -37.17 6.35
N GLN A 414 -12.47 -37.45 6.51
CA GLN A 414 -11.64 -36.79 7.52
C GLN A 414 -11.52 -35.29 7.27
N LEU A 415 -11.31 -34.88 6.01
CA LEU A 415 -11.28 -33.48 5.62
C LEU A 415 -12.55 -32.74 6.06
N VAL A 416 -13.71 -33.35 5.88
CA VAL A 416 -15.01 -32.76 6.25
C VAL A 416 -15.22 -32.82 7.76
N ALA A 417 -14.89 -33.93 8.42
CA ALA A 417 -15.04 -34.11 9.86
C ALA A 417 -14.15 -33.16 10.68
N GLU A 418 -12.97 -32.81 10.17
CA GLU A 418 -12.04 -31.88 10.81
C GLU A 418 -12.28 -30.41 10.44
N THR A 419 -13.21 -30.13 9.52
CA THR A 419 -13.49 -28.77 9.09
C THR A 419 -14.60 -28.14 9.92
N ASP A 420 -14.28 -27.05 10.60
CA ASP A 420 -15.25 -26.23 11.32
C ASP A 420 -16.44 -25.84 10.45
N GLY A 421 -17.65 -26.01 10.99
CA GLY A 421 -18.91 -25.72 10.29
C GLY A 421 -19.54 -26.92 9.60
N TYR A 422 -18.95 -28.11 9.69
CA TYR A 422 -19.61 -29.38 9.35
C TYR A 422 -19.91 -30.17 10.62
N GLU A 423 -21.16 -30.60 10.76
CA GLU A 423 -21.69 -31.36 11.90
C GLU A 423 -22.32 -32.65 11.38
N ASN A 424 -22.41 -33.67 12.25
CA ASN A 424 -22.99 -34.99 11.93
C ASN A 424 -22.44 -35.57 10.62
N VAL A 425 -21.11 -35.61 10.50
CA VAL A 425 -20.44 -36.16 9.33
C VAL A 425 -20.55 -37.68 9.38
N GLU A 426 -21.14 -38.27 8.35
CA GLU A 426 -21.35 -39.70 8.21
C GLU A 426 -20.59 -40.22 7.00
N TRP A 427 -19.79 -41.26 7.20
CA TRP A 427 -19.20 -42.06 6.12
C TRP A 427 -20.08 -43.28 5.87
N LEU A 428 -20.62 -43.40 4.66
CA LEU A 428 -21.53 -44.49 4.32
C LEU A 428 -20.72 -45.64 3.71
N MET A 429 -20.30 -46.59 4.56
CA MET A 429 -19.78 -47.87 4.05
C MET A 429 -20.94 -48.74 3.55
N HIS A 430 -20.71 -49.54 2.50
CA HIS A 430 -21.67 -50.53 1.98
C HIS A 430 -22.29 -51.40 3.09
N THR A 431 -23.41 -50.97 3.65
CA THR A 431 -24.27 -51.78 4.50
C THR A 431 -25.52 -52.13 3.70
N ASN A 432 -25.42 -53.14 2.82
CA ASN A 432 -26.52 -53.89 2.17
C ASN A 432 -27.73 -53.12 1.59
N ALA A 433 -27.66 -51.80 1.44
CA ALA A 433 -28.67 -50.97 0.82
C ALA A 433 -28.15 -50.50 -0.55
N PRO A 434 -29.02 -50.34 -1.57
CA PRO A 434 -28.61 -49.81 -2.86
C PRO A 434 -27.92 -48.45 -2.66
N ASP A 435 -26.70 -48.28 -3.15
CA ASP A 435 -25.96 -47.02 -3.05
C ASP A 435 -26.83 -45.88 -3.59
N HIS A 436 -27.37 -45.04 -2.71
CA HIS A 436 -28.17 -43.87 -3.09
C HIS A 436 -27.29 -42.71 -3.62
N GLY A 437 -26.16 -43.04 -4.26
CA GLY A 437 -25.31 -42.12 -5.01
C GLY A 437 -24.44 -41.15 -4.19
N ARG A 438 -24.20 -41.41 -2.90
CA ARG A 438 -23.35 -40.56 -2.03
C ARG A 438 -22.43 -41.41 -1.14
N ASP A 439 -21.25 -40.89 -0.84
CA ASP A 439 -20.22 -41.62 -0.09
C ASP A 439 -20.01 -41.00 1.31
N VAL A 440 -20.10 -39.67 1.39
CA VAL A 440 -20.08 -38.92 2.67
C VAL A 440 -21.31 -38.02 2.74
N SER A 441 -21.85 -37.83 3.94
CA SER A 441 -22.88 -36.82 4.18
C SER A 441 -22.60 -36.02 5.44
N ALA A 442 -23.06 -34.77 5.47
CA ALA A 442 -22.88 -33.89 6.61
C ALA A 442 -23.97 -32.81 6.66
N PHE A 443 -24.10 -32.16 7.81
CA PHE A 443 -24.83 -30.90 7.93
C PHE A 443 -23.83 -29.75 7.98
N ARG A 444 -23.91 -28.85 6.99
CA ARG A 444 -23.11 -27.63 6.97
C ARG A 444 -23.85 -26.54 7.72
N THR A 445 -23.38 -26.21 8.91
CA THR A 445 -23.98 -25.21 9.80
C THR A 445 -23.30 -23.86 9.61
N ARG A 446 -24.06 -22.84 9.22
CA ARG A 446 -23.61 -21.45 9.19
C ARG A 446 -24.20 -20.70 10.36
N ARG A 447 -23.32 -20.12 11.18
CA ARG A 447 -23.71 -19.31 12.33
C ARG A 447 -23.87 -17.85 11.91
N ASP A 448 -25.09 -17.35 11.96
CA ASP A 448 -25.39 -15.92 11.84
C ASP A 448 -25.74 -15.37 13.24
N PRO A 449 -24.99 -14.40 13.77
CA PRO A 449 -25.23 -13.84 15.10
C PRO A 449 -26.60 -13.15 15.29
N LEU A 450 -27.28 -12.78 14.19
CA LEU A 450 -28.53 -12.03 14.21
C LEU A 450 -29.72 -12.83 13.67
N SER A 451 -29.49 -13.73 12.70
CA SER A 451 -30.56 -14.50 12.04
C SER A 451 -30.65 -15.98 12.47
N GLY A 452 -29.75 -16.44 13.34
CA GLY A 452 -29.74 -17.81 13.88
C GLY A 452 -28.77 -18.74 13.15
N HIS A 453 -29.03 -20.04 13.21
CA HIS A 453 -28.21 -21.05 12.51
C HIS A 453 -28.95 -21.52 11.26
N SER A 454 -28.32 -21.40 10.09
CA SER A 454 -28.79 -22.08 8.88
C SER A 454 -28.00 -23.36 8.69
N SER A 455 -28.71 -24.46 8.43
CA SER A 455 -28.12 -25.78 8.23
C SER A 455 -28.47 -26.25 6.83
N GLN A 456 -27.46 -26.65 6.07
CA GLN A 456 -27.61 -27.24 4.75
C GLN A 456 -27.20 -28.70 4.81
N ARG A 457 -28.05 -29.61 4.31
CA ARG A 457 -27.68 -31.01 4.18
C ARG A 457 -26.79 -31.19 2.95
N VAL A 458 -25.59 -31.70 3.15
CA VAL A 458 -24.57 -31.88 2.12
C VAL A 458 -24.36 -33.36 1.84
N ALA A 459 -24.53 -33.77 0.59
CA ALA A 459 -24.06 -35.05 0.06
C ALA A 459 -22.72 -34.82 -0.62
N ILE A 460 -21.78 -35.73 -0.42
CA ILE A 460 -20.50 -35.72 -1.13
C ILE A 460 -20.37 -37.05 -1.84
N GLN A 461 -20.20 -36.97 -3.15
CA GLN A 461 -19.88 -38.11 -3.99
C GLN A 461 -18.42 -38.04 -4.41
N CYS A 462 -17.67 -39.05 -4.03
CA CYS A 462 -16.27 -39.25 -4.29
C CYS A 462 -16.08 -40.02 -5.60
N LYS A 463 -15.23 -39.49 -6.48
CA LYS A 463 -14.87 -40.08 -7.77
C LYS A 463 -13.36 -40.04 -7.92
N HIS A 464 -12.69 -41.06 -7.39
CA HIS A 464 -11.25 -41.19 -7.50
C HIS A 464 -10.84 -41.65 -8.91
N TRP A 465 -10.82 -40.72 -9.87
CA TRP A 465 -10.57 -41.00 -11.29
C TRP A 465 -9.35 -40.23 -11.79
N LEU A 466 -8.22 -40.93 -11.92
CA LEU A 466 -6.95 -40.32 -12.33
C LEU A 466 -6.89 -40.02 -13.84
N THR A 467 -7.49 -40.89 -14.66
CA THR A 467 -7.40 -40.81 -16.12
C THR A 467 -8.71 -40.39 -16.79
N ARG A 468 -9.83 -40.54 -16.09
CA ARG A 468 -11.18 -40.26 -16.62
C ARG A 468 -11.73 -38.96 -16.02
N PRO A 469 -12.01 -37.93 -16.83
CA PRO A 469 -12.65 -36.72 -16.33
C PRO A 469 -14.14 -36.94 -16.01
N ILE A 470 -14.66 -36.17 -15.06
CA ILE A 470 -16.09 -36.09 -14.75
C ILE A 470 -16.82 -35.40 -15.90
N ARG A 471 -17.81 -36.07 -16.48
CA ARG A 471 -18.66 -35.54 -17.55
C ARG A 471 -20.00 -35.06 -17.00
N ASP A 472 -20.72 -34.26 -17.78
CA ASP A 472 -22.08 -33.80 -17.50
C ASP A 472 -23.04 -34.97 -17.18
N VAL A 473 -22.92 -36.09 -17.91
CA VAL A 473 -23.70 -37.31 -17.64
C VAL A 473 -23.44 -37.91 -16.26
N ASP A 474 -22.21 -37.79 -15.76
CA ASP A 474 -21.82 -38.31 -14.44
C ASP A 474 -22.43 -37.44 -13.34
N VAL A 475 -22.42 -36.12 -13.52
CA VAL A 475 -23.06 -35.16 -12.62
C VAL A 475 -24.58 -35.35 -12.61
N ASN A 476 -25.20 -35.48 -13.78
CA ASN A 476 -26.64 -35.68 -13.89
C ASN A 476 -27.09 -36.99 -13.23
N SER A 477 -26.32 -38.07 -13.42
CA SER A 477 -26.55 -39.35 -12.76
C SER A 477 -26.48 -39.24 -11.23
N ALA A 478 -25.52 -38.47 -10.71
CA ALA A 478 -25.37 -38.20 -9.27
C ALA A 478 -26.61 -37.50 -8.69
N ILE A 479 -27.10 -36.47 -9.38
CA ILE A 479 -28.32 -35.75 -8.98
C ILE A 479 -29.52 -36.70 -8.98
N VAL A 480 -29.71 -37.48 -10.05
CA VAL A 480 -30.81 -38.44 -10.13
C VAL A 480 -30.73 -39.45 -8.99
N SER A 481 -29.55 -40.00 -8.72
CA SER A 481 -29.35 -40.96 -7.63
C SER A 481 -29.73 -40.38 -6.27
N ILE A 482 -29.30 -39.14 -6.00
CA ILE A 482 -29.58 -38.43 -4.75
C ILE A 482 -31.05 -38.01 -4.64
N SER A 483 -31.72 -37.72 -5.76
CA SER A 483 -33.12 -37.32 -5.78
C SER A 483 -34.09 -38.42 -5.34
N HIS A 484 -33.68 -39.69 -5.34
CA HIS A 484 -34.45 -40.81 -4.81
C HIS A 484 -34.53 -40.84 -3.27
N TRP A 485 -33.99 -39.83 -2.58
CA TRP A 485 -33.98 -39.77 -1.13
C TRP A 485 -35.07 -38.84 -0.59
N ASP A 486 -36.07 -39.43 0.06
CA ASP A 486 -37.35 -38.75 0.29
C ASP A 486 -37.44 -37.93 1.58
N SER A 487 -36.46 -37.94 2.50
CA SER A 487 -36.48 -37.04 3.67
C SER A 487 -35.24 -36.99 4.57
N PRO A 488 -34.80 -35.79 5.01
CA PRO A 488 -34.88 -34.51 4.29
C PRO A 488 -34.04 -34.53 3.00
N PRO A 489 -34.42 -33.78 1.94
CA PRO A 489 -33.62 -33.71 0.73
C PRO A 489 -32.24 -33.13 0.99
N PHE A 490 -31.28 -33.42 0.11
CA PHE A 490 -30.00 -32.71 0.13
C PHE A 490 -30.15 -31.31 -0.45
N ASP A 491 -29.54 -30.34 0.21
CA ASP A 491 -29.45 -28.97 -0.28
C ASP A 491 -28.27 -28.81 -1.24
N VAL A 492 -27.16 -29.51 -0.95
CA VAL A 492 -25.91 -29.43 -1.69
C VAL A 492 -25.41 -30.83 -2.06
N LEU A 493 -24.98 -30.98 -3.30
CA LEU A 493 -24.22 -32.12 -3.80
C LEU A 493 -22.80 -31.67 -4.13
N VAL A 494 -21.81 -32.16 -3.41
CA VAL A 494 -20.41 -32.00 -3.74
C VAL A 494 -19.96 -33.19 -4.58
N ILE A 495 -19.36 -32.95 -5.74
CA ILE A 495 -18.63 -33.98 -6.48
C ILE A 495 -17.15 -33.77 -6.22
N ALA A 496 -16.56 -34.66 -5.42
CA ALA A 496 -15.15 -34.67 -5.08
C ALA A 496 -14.41 -35.67 -5.97
N THR A 497 -13.36 -35.23 -6.66
CA THR A 497 -12.59 -36.07 -7.58
C THR A 497 -11.11 -35.76 -7.50
N SER A 498 -10.28 -36.82 -7.54
CA SER A 498 -8.82 -36.70 -7.75
C SER A 498 -8.46 -36.34 -9.20
N GLY A 499 -9.46 -36.25 -10.09
CA GLY A 499 -9.31 -35.86 -11.48
C GLY A 499 -9.89 -34.47 -11.77
N ARG A 500 -10.31 -34.30 -13.02
CA ARG A 500 -10.82 -33.03 -13.56
C ARG A 500 -12.27 -33.15 -14.03
N PHE A 501 -12.95 -32.00 -14.16
CA PHE A 501 -14.23 -31.90 -14.85
C PHE A 501 -14.03 -31.55 -16.32
N THR A 502 -14.89 -32.05 -17.21
CA THR A 502 -14.93 -31.56 -18.59
C THR A 502 -15.55 -30.16 -18.65
N ALA A 503 -15.23 -29.40 -19.70
CA ALA A 503 -15.83 -28.08 -19.92
C ALA A 503 -17.38 -28.15 -20.02
N ASP A 504 -17.90 -29.21 -20.60
CA ASP A 504 -19.34 -29.46 -20.69
C ASP A 504 -19.96 -29.73 -19.30
N ALA A 505 -19.28 -30.48 -18.44
CA ALA A 505 -19.73 -30.73 -17.07
C ALA A 505 -19.80 -29.43 -16.26
N VAL A 506 -18.76 -28.59 -16.37
CA VAL A 506 -18.72 -27.27 -15.71
C VAL A 506 -19.88 -26.40 -16.21
N SER A 507 -20.02 -26.26 -17.53
CA SER A 507 -21.09 -25.46 -18.15
C SER A 507 -22.49 -25.99 -17.81
N TRP A 508 -22.64 -27.30 -17.63
CA TRP A 508 -23.88 -27.92 -17.20
C TRP A 508 -24.19 -27.59 -15.74
N ILE A 509 -23.21 -27.74 -14.84
CA ILE A 509 -23.33 -27.43 -13.41
C ILE A 509 -23.70 -25.96 -13.21
N GLU A 510 -23.03 -25.05 -13.91
CA GLU A 510 -23.30 -23.62 -13.82
C GLU A 510 -24.74 -23.28 -14.25
N ARG A 511 -25.23 -23.89 -15.34
CA ARG A 511 -26.62 -23.72 -15.80
C ARG A 511 -27.62 -24.29 -14.80
N HIS A 512 -27.37 -25.48 -14.26
CA HIS A 512 -28.22 -26.11 -13.24
C HIS A 512 -28.33 -25.25 -11.98
N ASN A 513 -27.19 -24.80 -11.44
CA ASN A 513 -27.15 -23.97 -10.24
C ASN A 513 -27.80 -22.59 -10.47
N SER A 514 -27.51 -21.95 -11.61
CA SER A 514 -28.09 -20.64 -11.96
C SER A 514 -29.60 -20.72 -12.18
N GLY A 515 -30.10 -21.87 -12.64
CA GLY A 515 -31.52 -22.15 -12.80
C GLY A 515 -32.26 -22.47 -11.50
N GLY A 516 -31.58 -22.45 -10.35
CA GLY A 516 -32.17 -22.82 -9.05
C GLY A 516 -32.36 -24.33 -8.87
N GLY A 517 -31.59 -25.15 -9.61
CA GLY A 517 -31.62 -26.60 -9.49
C GLY A 517 -31.28 -27.07 -8.07
N ARG A 518 -31.99 -28.11 -7.61
CA ARG A 518 -31.77 -28.73 -6.29
C ARG A 518 -31.45 -30.22 -6.43
N PRO A 519 -30.44 -30.75 -5.72
CA PRO A 519 -29.45 -30.01 -4.91
C PRO A 519 -28.57 -29.09 -5.77
N SER A 520 -28.02 -28.02 -5.17
CA SER A 520 -26.98 -27.22 -5.83
C SER A 520 -25.68 -28.02 -5.88
N VAL A 521 -24.95 -27.95 -7.00
CA VAL A 521 -23.74 -28.76 -7.21
C VAL A 521 -22.47 -27.97 -6.94
N GLU A 522 -21.57 -28.49 -6.10
CA GLU A 522 -20.23 -27.97 -5.85
C GLU A 522 -19.17 -28.91 -6.47
N MET A 523 -18.18 -28.33 -7.14
CA MET A 523 -17.07 -29.07 -7.77
C MET A 523 -15.84 -29.02 -6.89
N TRP A 524 -15.36 -30.18 -6.43
CA TRP A 524 -14.08 -30.35 -5.75
C TRP A 524 -13.18 -31.20 -6.65
N ASN A 525 -12.48 -30.55 -7.57
CA ASN A 525 -11.47 -31.20 -8.43
C ASN A 525 -10.13 -31.36 -7.71
N ASP A 526 -9.19 -32.02 -8.39
CA ASP A 526 -7.79 -32.18 -7.96
C ASP A 526 -7.20 -30.90 -7.36
N ALA A 527 -7.27 -29.79 -8.09
CA ALA A 527 -6.71 -28.51 -7.65
C ALA A 527 -7.38 -27.94 -6.39
N ARG A 528 -8.70 -28.05 -6.27
CA ARG A 528 -9.43 -27.56 -5.09
C ARG A 528 -9.16 -28.42 -3.87
N LEU A 529 -9.11 -29.74 -4.04
CA LEU A 529 -8.77 -30.65 -2.95
C LEU A 529 -7.35 -30.41 -2.45
N GLU A 530 -6.41 -30.15 -3.35
CA GLU A 530 -5.04 -29.81 -2.97
C GLU A 530 -4.98 -28.53 -2.14
N LEU A 531 -5.73 -27.48 -2.50
CA LEU A 531 -5.85 -26.27 -1.68
C LEU A 531 -6.39 -26.56 -0.27
N LEU A 532 -7.47 -27.36 -0.19
CA LEU A 532 -8.10 -27.73 1.08
C LEU A 532 -7.16 -28.56 1.97
N LEU A 533 -6.35 -29.42 1.35
CA LEU A 533 -5.40 -30.30 2.04
C LEU A 533 -4.10 -29.58 2.44
N ASN A 534 -3.66 -28.56 1.70
CA ASN A 534 -2.49 -27.77 2.09
C ASN A 534 -2.73 -26.92 3.35
N GLU A 535 -3.98 -26.53 3.61
CA GLU A 535 -4.35 -25.94 4.91
C GLU A 535 -4.27 -26.97 6.07
N ARG A 536 -4.11 -28.27 5.75
CA ARG A 536 -4.19 -29.42 6.68
C ARG A 536 -3.09 -30.43 6.37
N LEU A 537 -1.83 -30.01 6.45
CA LEU A 537 -0.66 -30.83 6.08
C LEU A 537 -0.57 -32.17 6.83
N HIS A 538 -1.20 -32.31 8.00
CA HIS A 538 -1.26 -33.59 8.70
C HIS A 538 -2.07 -34.64 7.94
N LEU A 539 -3.12 -34.25 7.20
CA LEU A 539 -3.86 -35.15 6.31
C LEU A 539 -3.00 -35.56 5.11
N VAL A 540 -2.27 -34.62 4.51
CA VAL A 540 -1.34 -34.94 3.39
C VAL A 540 -0.33 -36.00 3.82
N ARG A 541 0.25 -35.86 5.02
CA ARG A 541 1.20 -36.84 5.58
C ARG A 541 0.55 -38.16 5.97
N ALA A 542 -0.63 -38.13 6.59
CA ALA A 542 -1.33 -39.33 7.06
C ALA A 542 -1.75 -40.26 5.92
N TYR A 543 -1.99 -39.70 4.74
CA TYR A 543 -2.40 -40.44 3.54
C TYR A 543 -1.27 -40.62 2.52
N GLU A 544 -0.03 -40.29 2.87
CA GLU A 544 1.16 -40.46 2.02
C GLU A 544 0.99 -39.83 0.63
N LEU A 545 0.33 -38.66 0.58
CA LEU A 545 0.05 -37.97 -0.67
C LEU A 545 1.23 -37.11 -1.15
N ARG A 546 2.28 -36.96 -0.35
CA ARG A 546 3.54 -36.29 -0.69
C ARG A 546 4.71 -36.89 0.08
#